data_AF-A0A8S3Y1Q4-F1
#
_entry.id   AF-A0A8S3Y1Q4-F1
#
_cell.length_a   1.000
_cell.length_b   1.000
_cell.length_c   1.000
_cell.angle_alpha   90.00
_cell.angle_beta   90.00
_cell.angle_gamma   90.00
#
_symmetry.space_group_name_H-M   'P 1'
#
loop_
_entity.id
_entity.type
_entity.pdbx_description
1 polymer ?
#
loop_
_entity_poly.entity_id
_entity_poly.type
_entity_poly.pdbx_seq_one_letter_code
_entity_poly.pdbx_strand_id
1 'polypeptide(L)'
;MYTPDAFIGAIKAARNKSEPFHVNEMCFDDFFDWKSICTQMNFAIMKDEDNNTVKLAGLKMIKVQSSDPDAIFFKESYADELFKKAIGGEKK
;
A
#
# COMPACT_ATOMS: atom_id res chain seq x y z
N MET A 1 -8.77 -10.63 -7.95
CA MET A 1 -10.17 -10.89 -8.37
C MET A 1 -10.78 -11.74 -7.28
N TYR A 2 -11.89 -11.30 -6.68
CA TYR A 2 -12.41 -11.96 -5.47
C TYR A 2 -13.86 -12.44 -5.63
N THR A 3 -14.44 -12.30 -6.82
CA THR A 3 -15.79 -12.77 -7.13
C THR A 3 -15.80 -13.55 -8.44
N PRO A 4 -16.62 -14.61 -8.58
CA PRO A 4 -16.77 -15.36 -9.81
C PRO A 4 -17.07 -14.49 -11.04
N ASP A 5 -17.85 -13.41 -10.87
CA ASP A 5 -18.18 -12.47 -11.95
C ASP A 5 -16.94 -11.75 -12.52
N ALA A 6 -15.95 -11.45 -11.68
CA ALA A 6 -14.71 -10.82 -12.13
C ALA A 6 -13.89 -11.74 -13.05
N PHE A 7 -14.00 -13.07 -12.87
CA PHE A 7 -13.34 -14.05 -13.74
C PHE A 7 -13.96 -14.10 -15.13
N ILE A 8 -15.28 -13.91 -15.26
CA ILE A 8 -15.97 -13.93 -16.56
C ILE A 8 -15.40 -12.85 -17.50
N GLY A 9 -15.16 -11.65 -16.98
CA GLY A 9 -14.56 -10.55 -17.73
C GLY A 9 -13.13 -10.88 -18.18
N ALA A 10 -12.32 -11.44 -17.27
CA ALA A 10 -10.97 -11.86 -17.57
C ALA A 10 -10.94 -12.94 -18.66
N ILE A 11 -11.75 -14.00 -18.53
CA ILE A 11 -11.83 -15.09 -19.52
C ILE A 11 -12.23 -14.55 -20.91
N LYS A 12 -13.21 -13.65 -20.98
CA LYS A 12 -13.62 -13.02 -22.26
C LYS A 12 -12.49 -12.19 -22.87
N ALA A 13 -11.76 -11.41 -22.05
CA ALA A 13 -10.62 -10.63 -22.52
C ALA A 13 -9.47 -11.54 -23.01
N ALA A 14 -9.27 -12.70 -22.37
CA ALA A 14 -8.26 -13.70 -22.71
C ALA A 14 -8.52 -14.27 -24.10
N ARG A 15 -9.79 -14.44 -24.44
CA ARG A 15 -10.22 -15.00 -25.72
C ARG A 15 -9.98 -14.03 -26.89
N ASN A 16 -9.92 -12.73 -26.60
CA ASN A 16 -9.69 -11.68 -27.60
C ASN A 16 -8.19 -11.38 -27.78
N LYS A 17 -7.37 -11.63 -26.75
CA LYS A 17 -5.91 -11.57 -26.83
C LYS A 17 -5.41 -12.93 -27.32
N SER A 18 -4.56 -12.98 -28.34
CA SER A 18 -4.01 -14.25 -28.86
C SER A 18 -3.09 -14.99 -27.88
N GLU A 19 -2.87 -14.44 -26.69
CA GLU A 19 -1.93 -14.93 -25.68
C GLU A 19 -2.67 -15.33 -24.39
N PRO A 20 -2.43 -16.53 -23.85
CA PRO A 20 -3.05 -16.99 -22.61
C PRO A 20 -2.69 -16.10 -21.41
N PHE A 21 -3.65 -15.87 -20.52
CA PHE A 21 -3.32 -15.28 -19.21
C PHE A 21 -2.52 -16.28 -18.38
N HIS A 22 -1.36 -15.85 -17.91
CA HIS A 22 -0.63 -16.53 -16.87
C HIS A 22 -1.21 -16.07 -15.53
N VAL A 23 -1.90 -16.98 -14.85
CA VAL A 23 -2.51 -16.70 -13.55
C VAL A 23 -1.55 -17.18 -12.47
N ASN A 24 -0.99 -16.24 -11.72
CA ASN A 24 -0.35 -16.56 -10.45
C ASN A 24 -1.44 -16.56 -9.37
N GLU A 25 -1.82 -17.75 -8.92
CA GLU A 25 -2.67 -17.89 -7.74
C GLU A 25 -1.88 -17.46 -6.51
N MET A 26 -2.42 -16.48 -5.77
CA MET A 26 -1.85 -16.04 -4.50
C MET A 26 -2.63 -16.71 -3.37
N CYS A 27 -1.91 -17.36 -2.46
CA CYS A 27 -2.45 -17.88 -1.22
C CYS A 27 -2.32 -16.85 -0.09
N PHE A 28 -2.96 -17.11 1.05
CA PHE A 28 -2.88 -16.23 2.22
C PHE A 28 -1.42 -15.95 2.62
N ASP A 29 -0.54 -16.94 2.46
CA ASP A 29 0.88 -16.85 2.82
C ASP A 29 1.69 -15.93 1.89
N ASP A 30 1.18 -15.62 0.70
CA ASP A 30 1.80 -14.66 -0.23
C ASP A 30 1.45 -13.20 0.12
N PHE A 31 0.49 -12.99 1.02
CA PHE A 31 0.15 -11.66 1.50
C PHE A 31 1.02 -11.27 2.68
N PHE A 32 1.57 -10.05 2.62
CA PHE A 32 2.28 -9.50 3.75
C PHE A 32 1.33 -9.23 4.93
N ASP A 33 1.77 -9.60 6.15
CA ASP A 33 1.10 -9.17 7.36
C ASP A 33 1.33 -7.68 7.57
N TRP A 34 0.31 -6.90 7.21
CA TRP A 34 0.30 -5.46 7.36
C TRP A 34 0.57 -5.00 8.81
N LYS A 35 0.09 -5.73 9.81
CA LYS A 35 0.32 -5.37 11.22
C LYS A 35 1.78 -5.55 11.60
N SER A 36 2.38 -6.66 11.14
CA SER A 36 3.82 -6.92 11.31
C SER A 36 4.65 -5.83 10.64
N ILE A 37 4.34 -5.47 9.39
CA ILE A 37 5.01 -4.37 8.67
C ILE A 37 4.87 -3.05 9.45
N CYS A 38 3.67 -2.73 9.93
CA CYS A 38 3.44 -1.49 10.68
C CYS A 38 4.29 -1.39 11.95
N THR A 39 4.52 -2.54 12.59
CA THR A 39 5.35 -2.65 13.79
C THR A 39 6.84 -2.50 13.46
N GLN A 40 7.30 -3.14 12.38
CA GLN A 40 8.68 -3.05 11.92
C GLN A 40 9.05 -1.63 11.43
N MET A 41 8.15 -1.00 10.68
CA MET A 41 8.32 0.38 10.21
C MET A 41 8.05 1.43 11.30
N ASN A 42 7.64 1.00 12.50
CA ASN A 42 7.47 1.87 13.66
C ASN A 42 6.51 3.05 13.40
N PHE A 43 5.47 2.82 12.58
CA PHE A 43 4.53 3.87 12.17
C PHE A 43 3.86 4.62 13.33
N ALA A 44 3.71 3.96 14.49
CA ALA A 44 3.08 4.56 15.67
C ALA A 44 3.82 5.80 16.20
N ILE A 45 5.09 5.98 15.84
CA ILE A 45 5.89 7.15 16.23
C ILE A 45 6.32 8.02 15.05
N MET A 46 5.78 7.76 13.86
CA MET A 46 6.02 8.61 12.71
C MET A 46 5.34 9.95 12.89
N LYS A 47 6.10 10.99 12.59
CA LYS A 47 5.62 12.37 12.66
C LYS A 47 5.67 13.01 11.29
N ASP A 48 4.67 13.82 11.01
CA ASP A 48 4.67 14.69 9.83
C ASP A 48 5.60 15.90 10.05
N GLU A 49 5.72 16.73 9.01
CA GLU A 49 6.51 17.97 9.04
C GLU A 49 5.98 18.98 10.07
N ASP A 50 4.70 18.86 10.46
CA ASP A 50 4.03 19.67 11.47
C ASP A 50 4.15 19.07 12.89
N ASN A 51 4.96 18.01 13.06
CA ASN A 51 5.20 17.29 14.31
C ASN A 51 3.95 16.58 14.90
N ASN A 52 2.92 16.38 14.10
CA ASN A 52 1.75 15.58 14.44
C ASN A 52 2.05 14.09 14.25
N THR A 53 1.49 13.27 15.14
CA THR A 53 1.58 11.81 15.00
C THR A 53 0.68 11.33 13.87
N VAL A 54 1.27 10.66 12.87
CA VAL A 54 0.53 10.16 11.71
C VAL A 54 -0.28 8.94 12.12
N LYS A 55 -1.62 9.05 12.06
CA LYS A 55 -2.53 7.95 12.38
C LYS A 55 -2.75 7.08 11.16
N LEU A 56 -2.22 5.86 11.20
CA LEU A 56 -2.32 4.90 10.11
C LEU A 56 -3.76 4.62 9.64
N ALA A 57 -4.71 4.61 10.57
CA ALA A 57 -6.13 4.35 10.27
C ALA A 57 -6.77 5.42 9.38
N GLY A 58 -6.21 6.63 9.34
CA GLY A 58 -6.70 7.74 8.50
C GLY A 58 -6.08 7.78 7.11
N LEU A 59 -5.04 6.98 6.85
CA LEU A 59 -4.30 7.02 5.60
C LEU A 59 -5.06 6.31 4.48
N LYS A 60 -5.11 6.94 3.30
CA LYS A 60 -5.70 6.37 2.08
C LYS A 60 -4.66 5.89 1.10
N MET A 61 -3.49 6.54 1.09
CA MET A 61 -2.38 6.16 0.24
C MET A 61 -1.07 6.30 1.00
N ILE A 62 -0.19 5.32 0.80
CA ILE A 62 1.19 5.33 1.29
C ILE A 62 2.08 5.07 0.08
N LYS A 63 3.15 5.84 -0.01
CA LYS A 63 4.18 5.75 -1.03
C LYS A 63 5.53 5.71 -0.34
N VAL A 64 6.35 4.75 -0.73
CA VAL A 64 7.72 4.59 -0.25
C VAL A 64 8.64 4.75 -1.46
N GLN A 65 9.79 5.40 -1.28
CA GLN A 65 10.75 5.64 -2.35
C GLN A 65 12.15 5.22 -1.92
N SER A 66 12.89 4.53 -2.78
CA SER A 66 14.26 4.11 -2.48
C SER A 66 15.23 5.28 -2.26
N SER A 67 14.88 6.48 -2.72
CA SER A 67 15.67 7.71 -2.52
C SER A 67 15.64 8.20 -1.07
N ASP A 68 14.56 7.92 -0.34
CA ASP A 68 14.35 8.34 1.05
C ASP A 68 13.82 7.13 1.84
N PRO A 69 14.71 6.16 2.19
CA PRO A 69 14.30 4.91 2.83
C PRO A 69 13.71 5.10 4.23
N ASP A 70 14.08 6.18 4.93
CA ASP A 70 13.63 6.48 6.30
C ASP A 70 12.31 7.27 6.34
N ALA A 71 11.76 7.61 5.17
CA ALA A 71 10.55 8.40 5.06
C ALA A 71 9.43 7.69 4.31
N ILE A 72 8.21 8.00 4.74
CA ILE A 72 7.00 7.63 4.02
C ILE A 72 6.32 8.88 3.48
N PHE A 73 5.67 8.73 2.35
CA PHE A 73 4.84 9.75 1.75
C PHE A 73 3.40 9.30 1.81
N PHE A 74 2.49 10.11 2.34
CA PHE A 74 1.12 9.69 2.59
C PHE A 74 0.07 10.72 2.17
N LYS A 75 -1.16 10.23 1.97
CA LYS A 75 -2.37 11.04 1.75
C LYS A 75 -3.48 10.57 2.66
N GLU A 76 -4.29 11.52 3.13
CA GLU A 76 -5.47 11.26 3.96
C GLU A 76 -6.75 11.21 3.11
N SER A 77 -6.69 11.73 1.88
CA SER A 77 -7.75 11.64 0.88
C SER A 77 -7.18 11.25 -0.49
N TYR A 78 -7.98 10.53 -1.29
CA TYR A 78 -7.65 10.28 -2.70
C TYR A 78 -7.71 11.54 -3.57
N ALA A 79 -8.39 12.58 -3.08
CA ALA A 79 -8.48 13.88 -3.75
C ALA A 79 -7.25 14.76 -3.52
N ASP A 80 -6.40 14.43 -2.53
CA ASP A 80 -5.20 15.21 -2.26
C ASP A 80 -4.24 15.10 -3.44
N GLU A 81 -3.75 16.23 -3.96
CA GLU A 81 -2.80 16.22 -5.08
C GLU A 81 -1.39 15.87 -4.60
N LEU A 82 -0.98 16.48 -3.48
CA LEU A 82 0.36 16.35 -2.91
C LEU A 82 0.42 15.28 -1.82
N PHE A 83 1.59 14.66 -1.67
CA PHE A 83 1.87 13.75 -0.56
C PHE A 83 2.50 14.52 0.59
N LYS A 84 2.04 14.27 1.82
CA LYS A 84 2.72 14.70 3.05
C LYS A 84 3.87 13.73 3.34
N LYS A 85 4.97 14.22 3.92
CA LYS A 85 6.12 13.39 4.31
C LYS A 85 6.04 13.08 5.81
N ALA A 86 6.32 11.84 6.19
CA ALA A 86 6.54 11.44 7.58
C ALA A 86 7.88 10.77 7.74
N ILE A 87 8.56 11.03 8.85
CA ILE A 87 9.83 10.41 9.21
C ILE A 87 9.67 9.69 10.54
N GLY A 88 10.29 8.51 10.67
CA GLY A 88 10.32 7.77 11.92
C GLY A 88 11.10 8.53 12.99
N GLY A 89 10.48 8.81 14.14
CA GLY A 89 11.22 9.29 15.30
C GLY A 89 12.09 8.19 15.89
N GLU A 90 13.28 8.49 16.39
CA GLU A 90 14.05 7.53 17.19
C GLU A 90 13.33 7.25 18.51
N LYS A 91 13.22 5.98 18.90
CA LYS A 91 12.85 5.63 20.28
C LYS A 91 14.01 6.03 21.19
N LYS A 92 13.80 7.02 22.07
CA LYS A 92 14.66 7.24 23.24
C LYS A 92 14.48 6.11 24.25
#